data_AF-A0A8J7EGH7-F1
#
_entry.id   AF-A0A8J7EGH7-F1
#
_cell.length_a   1.000
_cell.length_b   1.000
_cell.length_c   1.000
_cell.angle_alpha   90.00
_cell.angle_beta   90.00
_cell.angle_gamma   90.00
#
_symmetry.space_group_name_H-M   'P 1'
#
loop_
_entity.id
_entity.type
_entity.pdbx_description
1 polymer ?
#
loop_
_entity_poly.entity_id
_entity_poly.type
_entity_poly.pdbx_seq_one_letter_code
_entity_poly.pdbx_strand_id
1 'polypeptide(L)'
;MGQAEKHNQAEALIFQAERWWLQVAFDFGMQFARDRRRRIEGLVQELRDHLEQSDERGIDIAQAKLQDELYDLNHEAYLEGGM
;
A
#
# COMPACT_ATOMS: atom_id res chain seq x y z
N MET A 1 -19.19 0.20 9.59
CA MET A 1 -18.42 1.25 8.89
C MET A 1 -19.27 1.74 7.73
N GLY A 2 -19.46 3.05 7.61
CA GLY A 2 -20.12 3.61 6.42
C GLY A 2 -19.21 3.53 5.18
N GLN A 3 -19.81 3.59 3.99
CA GLN A 3 -19.08 3.63 2.70
C GLN A 3 -18.04 4.75 2.66
N ALA A 4 -18.37 5.91 3.25
CA ALA A 4 -17.47 7.05 3.41
C ALA A 4 -16.29 6.78 4.37
N GLU A 5 -16.49 6.00 5.45
CA GLU A 5 -15.39 5.61 6.34
C GLU A 5 -14.42 4.66 5.63
N LYS A 6 -14.93 3.69 4.86
CA LYS A 6 -14.09 2.78 4.08
C LYS A 6 -13.26 3.55 3.05
N HIS A 7 -13.86 4.53 2.39
CA HIS A 7 -13.17 5.40 1.44
C HIS A 7 -12.06 6.22 2.11
N ASN A 8 -12.37 6.85 3.24
CA ASN A 8 -11.40 7.64 3.99
C ASN A 8 -10.25 6.77 4.54
N GLN A 9 -10.52 5.54 4.98
CA GLN A 9 -9.49 4.59 5.40
C GLN A 9 -8.60 4.17 4.23
N ALA A 10 -9.19 3.88 3.07
CA ALA A 10 -8.43 3.53 1.88
C ALA A 10 -7.55 4.70 1.41
N GLU A 11 -8.09 5.91 1.35
CA GLU A 11 -7.31 7.12 1.03
C GLU A 11 -6.17 7.36 2.02
N ALA A 12 -6.42 7.17 3.32
CA ALA A 12 -5.38 7.27 4.34
C ALA A 12 -4.29 6.19 4.18
N LEU A 13 -4.67 4.96 3.78
CA LEU A 13 -3.73 3.87 3.48
C LEU A 13 -2.88 4.18 2.25
N ILE A 14 -3.50 4.69 1.19
CA ILE A 14 -2.82 5.10 -0.04
C ILE A 14 -1.80 6.20 0.26
N PHE A 15 -2.22 7.25 0.97
CA PHE A 15 -1.35 8.36 1.30
C PHE A 15 -0.17 7.93 2.18
N GLN A 16 -0.41 7.03 3.13
CA GLN A 16 0.67 6.44 3.94
C GLN A 16 1.63 5.61 3.09
N ALA A 17 1.12 4.78 2.18
CA ALA A 17 1.92 3.99 1.25
C ALA A 17 2.82 4.88 0.38
N GLU A 18 2.27 5.94 -0.21
CA GLU A 18 3.00 6.89 -1.06
C GLU A 18 4.12 7.62 -0.30
N ARG A 19 3.83 8.08 0.93
CA ARG A 19 4.83 8.73 1.78
C ARG A 19 5.96 7.77 2.14
N TRP A 20 5.61 6.54 2.52
CA TRP A 20 6.58 5.50 2.84
C TRP A 20 7.47 5.18 1.64
N TRP A 21 6.87 5.10 0.45
CA TRP A 21 7.56 4.88 -0.81
C TRP A 21 8.65 5.91 -1.08
N LEU A 22 8.34 7.19 -0.87
CA LEU A 22 9.32 8.27 -1.04
C LEU A 22 10.47 8.15 -0.04
N GLN A 23 10.20 7.74 1.19
CA GLN A 23 11.22 7.58 2.23
C GLN A 23 12.14 6.38 1.93
N VAL A 24 11.58 5.21 1.59
CA VAL A 24 12.37 4.02 1.24
C VAL A 24 13.19 4.25 -0.04
N ALA A 25 12.60 4.89 -1.06
CA ALA A 25 13.34 5.20 -2.29
C ALA A 25 14.50 6.18 -2.05
N PHE A 26 14.37 7.07 -1.07
CA PHE A 26 15.44 7.99 -0.66
C PHE A 26 16.56 7.27 0.09
N ASP A 27 16.22 6.34 0.98
CA ASP A 27 17.16 5.64 1.86
C ASP A 27 17.91 4.49 1.14
N PHE A 28 17.24 3.74 0.26
CA PHE A 28 17.75 2.52 -0.40
C PHE A 28 17.97 2.64 -1.91
N GLY A 29 17.47 3.71 -2.54
CA GLY A 29 17.52 3.92 -3.98
C GLY A 29 16.40 3.24 -4.76
N MET A 30 16.05 3.81 -5.92
CA MET A 30 14.87 3.42 -6.72
C MET A 30 14.86 1.97 -7.25
N GLN A 31 16.00 1.29 -7.28
CA GLN A 31 16.09 -0.09 -7.82
C GLN A 31 15.59 -1.13 -6.82
N PHE A 32 15.86 -0.93 -5.53
CA PHE A 32 15.44 -1.81 -4.43
C PHE A 32 13.93 -2.02 -4.42
N ALA A 33 13.22 -0.97 -4.80
CA ALA A 33 11.82 -0.85 -4.51
C ALA A 33 10.98 -0.80 -5.82
N ARG A 34 11.61 -0.94 -7.00
CA ARG A 34 10.91 -0.83 -8.30
C ARG A 34 9.81 -1.89 -8.50
N ASP A 35 10.09 -3.14 -8.11
CA ASP A 35 9.16 -4.26 -8.31
C ASP A 35 7.97 -4.16 -7.34
N ARG A 36 8.26 -3.91 -6.05
CA ARG A 36 7.23 -3.68 -5.03
C ARG A 36 6.37 -2.44 -5.31
N ARG A 37 6.96 -1.39 -5.89
CA ARG A 37 6.21 -0.17 -6.25
C ARG A 37 5.07 -0.50 -7.20
N ARG A 38 5.36 -1.24 -8.27
CA ARG A 38 4.33 -1.67 -9.24
C ARG A 38 3.23 -2.48 -8.57
N ARG A 39 3.59 -3.35 -7.64
CA ARG A 39 2.63 -4.19 -6.91
C ARG A 39 1.73 -3.36 -6.00
N ILE A 40 2.29 -2.41 -5.26
CA ILE A 40 1.53 -1.49 -4.41
C ILE A 40 0.63 -0.58 -5.25
N GLU A 41 1.14 0.01 -6.33
CA GLU A 41 0.34 0.83 -7.27
C GLU A 41 -0.84 0.01 -7.85
N GLY A 42 -0.63 -1.28 -8.16
CA GLY A 42 -1.68 -2.19 -8.59
C GLY A 42 -2.74 -2.45 -7.52
N LEU A 43 -2.32 -2.75 -6.28
CA LEU A 43 -3.24 -2.98 -5.14
C LEU A 43 -4.04 -1.73 -4.78
N VAL A 44 -3.45 -0.54 -4.92
CA VAL A 44 -4.15 0.74 -4.73
C VAL A 44 -5.24 0.94 -5.79
N GLN A 45 -4.97 0.60 -7.05
CA GLN A 45 -5.98 0.66 -8.11
C GLN A 45 -7.09 -0.38 -7.89
N GLU A 46 -6.73 -1.61 -7.51
CA GLU A 46 -7.69 -2.69 -7.18
C GLU A 46 -8.60 -2.28 -6.01
N LEU A 47 -8.03 -1.65 -4.97
CA LEU A 47 -8.81 -1.14 -3.83
C LEU A 47 -9.78 -0.02 -4.24
N ARG A 48 -9.36 0.89 -5.13
CA ARG A 48 -10.22 1.96 -5.65
C ARG A 48 -11.36 1.39 -6.49
N ASP A 49 -11.08 0.44 -7.37
CA ASP A 49 -12.08 -0.23 -8.20
C ASP A 49 -13.13 -0.96 -7.34
N HIS A 50 -12.69 -1.68 -6.31
CA HIS A 50 -13.60 -2.32 -5.35
C HIS A 50 -14.43 -1.33 -4.54
N LEU A 51 -13.87 -0.16 -4.18
CA LEU A 51 -14.61 0.91 -3.52
C LEU A 51 -15.70 1.49 -4.43
N GLU A 52 -15.40 1.73 -5.70
CA GLU A 52 -16.37 2.22 -6.68
C GLU A 52 -17.49 1.19 -6.93
N GLN A 53 -17.14 -0.09 -6.99
CA GLN A 53 -18.09 -1.18 -7.16
C GLN A 53 -18.84 -1.57 -5.87
N SER A 54 -18.45 -0.98 -4.73
CA SER A 54 -18.96 -1.34 -3.39
C SER A 54 -18.80 -2.84 -3.08
N ASP A 55 -17.77 -3.47 -3.63
CA ASP A 55 -17.47 -4.88 -3.41
C ASP A 55 -16.76 -5.04 -2.06
N GLU A 56 -17.54 -5.17 -0.98
CA GLU A 56 -17.01 -5.17 0.39
C GLU A 56 -15.93 -6.23 0.61
N ARG A 57 -16.08 -7.42 0.01
CA ARG A 57 -15.08 -8.49 0.09
C ARG A 57 -13.80 -8.13 -0.65
N GLY A 58 -13.88 -7.58 -1.85
CA GLY A 58 -12.72 -7.13 -2.62
C GLY A 58 -11.98 -6.01 -1.89
N ILE A 59 -12.71 -5.08 -1.26
CA ILE A 59 -12.12 -4.05 -0.39
C ILE A 59 -11.31 -4.71 0.73
N ASP A 60 -11.92 -5.57 1.54
CA ASP A 60 -11.24 -6.23 2.67
C ASP A 60 -9.99 -7.01 2.20
N ILE A 61 -10.08 -7.72 1.09
CA ILE A 61 -8.97 -8.50 0.51
C ILE A 61 -7.85 -7.58 0.00
N ALA A 62 -8.17 -6.57 -0.82
CA ALA A 62 -7.19 -5.64 -1.37
C ALA A 62 -6.51 -4.82 -0.27
N GLN A 63 -7.26 -4.45 0.77
CA GLN A 63 -6.75 -3.73 1.93
C GLN A 63 -5.78 -4.59 2.74
N ALA A 64 -6.09 -5.87 2.97
CA ALA A 64 -5.20 -6.83 3.64
C ALA A 64 -3.92 -7.07 2.84
N LYS A 65 -4.03 -7.30 1.53
CA LYS A 65 -2.85 -7.47 0.63
C LYS A 65 -1.96 -6.23 0.63
N LEU A 66 -2.55 -5.04 0.59
CA LEU A 66 -1.80 -3.78 0.61
C LEU A 66 -1.05 -3.60 1.93
N GLN A 67 -1.68 -3.92 3.06
CA GLN A 67 -1.02 -3.88 4.37
C GLN A 67 0.12 -4.88 4.48
N ASP A 68 -0.09 -6.12 4.03
CA ASP A 68 0.92 -7.18 4.04
C ASP A 68 2.16 -6.77 3.22
N GLU A 69 1.94 -6.27 2.01
CA GLU A 69 3.04 -5.85 1.13
C GLU A 69 3.82 -4.64 1.70
N LEU A 70 3.12 -3.70 2.36
CA LEU A 70 3.76 -2.58 3.04
C LEU A 70 4.56 -3.04 4.27
N TYR A 71 4.03 -4.01 5.02
CA TYR A 71 4.72 -4.58 6.17
C TYR A 71 5.99 -5.32 5.76
N ASP A 72 5.91 -6.14 4.72
CA ASP A 72 7.04 -6.91 4.21
C ASP A 72 8.11 -5.98 3.60
N LEU A 73 7.71 -4.91 2.89
CA LEU A 73 8.64 -3.89 2.39
C LEU A 73 9.36 -3.17 3.54
N ASN A 74 8.63 -2.84 4.60
CA ASN A 74 9.19 -2.20 5.79
C ASN A 74 10.19 -3.11 6.49
N HIS A 75 9.83 -4.38 6.68
CA HIS A 75 10.69 -5.38 7.27
C HIS A 75 11.97 -5.60 6.46
N GLU A 76 11.87 -5.68 5.13
CA GLU A 76 13.02 -5.86 4.24
C GLU A 76 13.92 -4.61 4.22
N ALA A 77 13.34 -3.41 4.19
CA ALA A 77 14.08 -2.15 4.35
C ALA A 77 14.80 -2.08 5.71
N TYR A 78 14.17 -2.54 6.79
CA TYR A 78 14.78 -2.60 8.11
C TYR A 78 15.99 -3.56 8.13
N LEU A 79 15.86 -4.73 7.49
CA LEU A 79 16.94 -5.72 7.40
C LEU A 79 18.12 -5.27 6.52
N GLU A 80 17.84 -4.63 5.38
CA GLU A 80 18.87 -4.18 4.43
C GLU A 80 19.54 -2.86 4.87
N GLY A 81 18.84 -2.02 5.65
CA GLY A 81 19.33 -0.69 6.05
C GLY A 81 19.89 -0.57 7.44
N GLY A 82 19.60 -1.53 8.33
CA GLY A 82 20.08 -1.52 9.71
C GLY A 82 19.81 -0.21 10.44
N MET A 83 18.53 0.08 10.75
CA MET A 83 18.21 1.02 11.83
C MET A 83 18.19 0.34 13.19
#